data_AF-A0A402B5G8-F1
#
_entry.id   AF-A0A402B5G8-F1
#
_cell.length_a   1.000
_cell.length_b   1.000
_cell.length_c   1.000
_cell.angle_alpha   90.00
_cell.angle_beta   90.00
_cell.angle_gamma   90.00
#
_symmetry.space_group_name_H-M   'P 1'
#
loop_
_entity.id
_entity.type
_entity.pdbx_description
1 polymer ?
#
loop_
_entity_poly.entity_id
_entity_poly.type
_entity_poly.pdbx_seq_one_letter_code
_entity_poly.pdbx_strand_id
1 'polypeptide(L)'
;MSSASNTPVTATAAGGSINITDLGGLHYSLNQLLRIQGELQSLIDHDLPMLNNALTASVNGTTVNAYINNYSTWLHAVTSVSSDMQALFNYLNPIVAAVDNTLGY
;
A
#
# COMPACT_ATOMS: atom_id res chain seq x y z
N MET A 1 12.73 -43.09 3.22
CA MET A 1 12.15 -41.77 2.94
C MET A 1 13.26 -40.76 3.14
N SER A 2 13.84 -40.21 2.06
CA SER A 2 14.81 -39.12 2.17
C SER A 2 14.04 -37.86 2.53
N SER A 3 14.29 -37.29 3.71
CA SER A 3 13.84 -35.95 4.04
C SER A 3 14.46 -34.99 3.02
N ALA A 4 13.65 -34.37 2.17
CA ALA A 4 14.10 -33.24 1.38
C ALA A 4 14.50 -32.16 2.39
N SER A 5 15.81 -32.00 2.60
CA SER A 5 16.34 -30.84 3.29
C SER A 5 15.97 -29.65 2.43
N ASN A 6 14.99 -28.85 2.88
CA ASN A 6 14.81 -27.48 2.42
C ASN A 6 16.03 -26.71 2.90
N THR A 7 17.17 -26.96 2.27
CA THR A 7 18.41 -26.26 2.55
C THR A 7 18.11 -24.80 2.22
N PRO A 8 18.15 -23.87 3.21
CA PRO A 8 17.90 -22.47 2.94
C PRO A 8 18.86 -22.05 1.83
N VAL A 9 18.32 -21.72 0.67
CA VAL A 9 19.15 -21.16 -0.39
C VAL A 9 19.41 -19.73 0.04
N THR A 10 20.68 -19.42 0.22
CA THR A 10 21.14 -18.10 0.63
C THR A 10 21.51 -17.33 -0.63
N ALA A 11 20.87 -16.19 -0.86
CA ALA A 11 21.35 -15.23 -1.85
C ALA A 11 22.43 -14.39 -1.18
N THR A 12 23.66 -14.46 -1.71
CA THR A 12 24.82 -13.73 -1.18
C THR A 12 25.18 -12.60 -2.13
N ALA A 13 25.05 -11.36 -1.66
CA ALA A 13 25.48 -10.15 -2.39
C ALA A 13 26.49 -9.37 -1.55
N ALA A 14 27.16 -8.38 -2.14
CA ALA A 14 28.21 -7.58 -1.49
C ALA A 14 27.78 -6.85 -0.20
N GLY A 15 26.48 -6.80 0.10
CA GLY A 15 25.91 -6.22 1.32
C GLY A 15 25.44 -7.21 2.39
N GLY A 16 25.58 -8.53 2.18
CA GLY A 16 25.18 -9.56 3.15
C GLY A 16 24.45 -10.76 2.53
N SER A 17 24.04 -11.68 3.39
CA SER A 17 23.33 -12.91 3.05
C SER A 17 21.89 -12.87 3.54
N ILE A 18 20.93 -13.19 2.67
CA ILE A 18 19.50 -13.31 3.02
C ILE A 18 18.99 -14.68 2.57
N ASN A 19 18.11 -15.31 3.35
CA ASN A 19 17.52 -16.59 2.94
C ASN A 19 16.41 -16.34 1.92
N ILE A 20 16.26 -17.23 0.93
CA ILE A 20 15.19 -17.14 -0.07
C ILE A 20 13.79 -17.15 0.57
N THR A 21 13.59 -17.86 1.68
CA THR A 21 12.32 -17.85 2.43
C THR A 21 11.99 -16.46 2.97
N ASP A 22 13.00 -15.73 3.45
CA ASP A 22 12.86 -14.36 3.94
C ASP A 22 12.55 -13.41 2.78
N LEU A 23 13.11 -13.66 1.59
CA LEU A 23 12.78 -12.96 0.35
C LEU A 23 11.34 -13.16 -0.10
N GLY A 24 10.81 -14.39 -0.02
CA GLY A 24 9.41 -14.68 -0.35
C GLY A 24 8.42 -13.99 0.59
N GLY A 25 8.70 -13.98 1.90
CA GLY A 25 7.90 -13.25 2.89
C GLY A 25 7.96 -11.72 2.69
N LEU A 26 9.13 -11.19 2.34
CA LEU A 26 9.30 -9.80 1.97
C LEU A 26 8.49 -9.46 0.70
N HIS A 27 8.63 -10.24 -0.37
CA HIS A 27 7.89 -10.06 -1.63
C HIS A 27 6.37 -10.04 -1.41
N TYR A 28 5.84 -10.99 -0.63
CA TYR A 28 4.42 -11.01 -0.26
C TYR A 28 4.00 -9.72 0.44
N SER A 29 4.76 -9.29 1.44
CA SER A 29 4.45 -8.09 2.23
C SER A 29 4.49 -6.82 1.38
N LEU A 30 5.47 -6.71 0.47
CA LEU A 30 5.59 -5.59 -0.45
C LEU A 30 4.38 -5.51 -1.39
N ASN A 31 3.94 -6.63 -1.97
CA ASN A 31 2.74 -6.66 -2.82
C ASN A 31 1.46 -6.32 -2.07
N GLN A 32 1.31 -6.71 -0.80
CA GLN A 32 0.16 -6.28 0.00
C GLN A 32 0.15 -4.76 0.18
N LEU A 33 1.31 -4.13 0.42
CA LEU A 33 1.40 -2.68 0.51
C LEU A 33 0.99 -1.99 -0.80
N LEU A 34 1.39 -2.53 -1.95
CA LEU A 34 0.97 -2.01 -3.27
C LEU A 34 -0.54 -2.05 -3.44
N ARG A 35 -1.15 -3.17 -3.06
CA ARG A 35 -2.59 -3.35 -3.17
C ARG A 35 -3.35 -2.38 -2.25
N ILE A 36 -2.92 -2.24 -0.99
CA ILE A 36 -3.54 -1.30 -0.05
C ILE A 36 -3.45 0.14 -0.57
N GLN A 37 -2.34 0.51 -1.21
CA GLN A 37 -2.19 1.82 -1.83
C GLN A 37 -3.21 2.06 -2.95
N GLY A 38 -3.42 1.07 -3.82
CA GLY A 38 -4.45 1.14 -4.86
C GLY A 38 -5.88 1.26 -4.30
N GLU A 39 -6.21 0.50 -3.26
CA GLU A 39 -7.50 0.59 -2.58
C GLU A 39 -7.70 1.96 -1.92
N LEU A 40 -6.66 2.51 -1.28
CA LEU A 40 -6.69 3.85 -0.68
C LEU A 40 -6.90 4.95 -1.74
N GLN A 41 -6.22 4.84 -2.88
CA GLN A 41 -6.35 5.81 -3.97
C GLN A 41 -7.77 5.81 -4.54
N SER A 42 -8.36 4.62 -4.74
CA SER A 42 -9.76 4.48 -5.19
C SER A 42 -10.74 5.12 -4.20
N LEU A 43 -10.51 4.95 -2.90
CA LEU A 43 -11.33 5.57 -1.87
C LEU A 43 -11.29 7.10 -2.00
N ILE A 44 -10.09 7.69 -2.09
CA ILE A 44 -9.87 9.15 -2.21
C ILE A 44 -10.51 9.73 -3.48
N ASP A 45 -10.28 9.10 -4.62
CA ASP A 45 -10.65 9.70 -5.91
C ASP A 45 -12.13 9.53 -6.25
N HIS A 46 -12.79 8.52 -5.67
CA HIS A 46 -14.13 8.12 -6.09
C HIS A 46 -15.14 8.10 -4.94
N ASP A 47 -14.94 7.21 -3.97
CA ASP A 47 -15.98 6.88 -3.00
C ASP A 47 -16.28 8.04 -2.05
N LEU A 48 -15.25 8.78 -1.65
CA LEU A 48 -15.38 9.90 -0.72
C LEU A 48 -16.02 11.13 -1.36
N PRO A 49 -15.60 11.55 -2.58
CA PRO A 49 -16.34 12.55 -3.33
C PRO A 49 -17.80 12.16 -3.56
N MET A 50 -18.08 10.91 -3.91
CA MET A 50 -19.46 10.42 -4.11
C MET A 50 -20.30 10.53 -2.84
N LEU A 51 -19.78 10.06 -1.70
CA LEU A 51 -20.45 10.13 -0.42
C LEU A 51 -20.70 11.60 -0.01
N ASN A 52 -19.71 12.47 -0.17
CA ASN A 52 -19.83 13.89 0.17
C ASN A 52 -20.87 14.60 -0.69
N ASN A 53 -20.92 14.30 -2.00
CA ASN A 53 -21.91 14.87 -2.91
C ASN A 53 -23.33 14.40 -2.54
N ALA A 54 -23.50 13.10 -2.24
CA ALA A 54 -24.79 12.54 -1.82
C ALA A 54 -25.28 13.16 -0.50
N LEU A 55 -24.38 13.31 0.48
CA LEU A 55 -24.73 13.90 1.77
C LEU A 55 -25.03 15.39 1.63
N THR A 56 -24.22 16.16 0.92
CA THR A 56 -24.47 17.61 0.68
C THR A 56 -25.80 17.85 -0.03
N ALA A 57 -26.24 16.94 -0.90
CA ALA A 57 -27.56 17.02 -1.54
C ALA A 57 -28.74 16.70 -0.60
N SER A 58 -28.49 16.03 0.53
CA SER A 58 -29.51 15.50 1.45
C SER A 58 -29.72 16.31 2.73
N VAL A 59 -28.72 17.09 3.18
CA VAL A 59 -28.79 17.92 4.39
C VAL A 59 -28.92 19.39 4.05
N ASN A 60 -29.73 20.12 4.83
CA ASN A 60 -29.94 21.57 4.71
C ASN A 60 -29.51 22.29 6.01
N GLY A 61 -28.90 23.47 5.91
CA GLY A 61 -28.61 24.35 7.06
C GLY A 61 -27.24 24.12 7.74
N THR A 62 -27.12 24.48 9.02
CA THR A 62 -25.84 24.49 9.78
C THR A 62 -25.16 23.12 9.89
N THR A 63 -25.93 22.04 9.81
CA THR A 63 -25.43 20.65 9.82
C THR A 63 -24.55 20.34 8.59
N VAL A 64 -24.80 21.01 7.46
CA VAL A 64 -24.02 20.86 6.22
C VAL A 64 -22.62 21.44 6.39
N ASN A 65 -22.49 22.61 7.01
CA ASN A 65 -21.19 23.27 7.18
C ASN A 65 -20.25 22.47 8.11
N ALA A 66 -20.78 21.89 9.18
CA ALA A 66 -20.00 21.03 10.07
C ALA A 66 -19.56 19.74 9.36
N TYR A 67 -20.45 19.13 8.56
CA TYR A 67 -20.13 17.96 7.75
C TYR A 67 -19.04 18.25 6.71
N ILE A 68 -19.16 19.34 5.95
CA ILE A 68 -18.17 19.75 4.93
C ILE A 68 -16.79 19.99 5.56
N ASN A 69 -16.72 20.66 6.71
CA ASN A 69 -15.45 20.93 7.41
C ASN A 69 -14.77 19.64 7.89
N ASN A 70 -15.54 18.70 8.44
CA ASN A 70 -15.03 17.39 8.85
C ASN A 70 -14.57 16.57 7.64
N TYR A 71 -15.32 16.58 6.55
CA TYR A 71 -14.95 15.93 5.29
C TYR A 71 -13.64 16.49 4.73
N SER A 72 -13.47 17.80 4.68
CA SER A 72 -12.25 18.45 4.18
C SER A 72 -11.02 18.08 5.02
N THR A 73 -11.14 18.10 6.34
CA THR A 73 -10.06 17.72 7.26
C THR A 73 -9.67 16.26 7.09
N TRP A 74 -10.67 15.39 6.97
CA TRP A 74 -10.44 13.97 6.80
C TRP A 74 -9.85 13.65 5.41
N LEU A 75 -10.35 14.25 4.34
CA LEU A 75 -9.79 14.12 2.99
C LEU A 75 -8.32 14.55 2.95
N HIS A 76 -7.97 15.64 3.64
CA HIS A 76 -6.60 16.10 3.75
C HIS A 76 -5.70 15.06 4.44
N ALA A 77 -6.14 14.49 5.57
CA ALA A 77 -5.39 13.45 6.27
C ALA A 77 -5.20 12.19 5.41
N VAL A 78 -6.25 11.73 4.73
CA VAL A 78 -6.20 10.55 3.87
C VAL A 78 -5.31 10.79 2.64
N THR A 79 -5.33 12.00 2.08
CA THR A 79 -4.45 12.39 0.97
C THR A 79 -2.98 12.43 1.41
N SER A 80 -2.69 12.90 2.62
CA SER A 80 -1.33 12.86 3.18
C SER A 80 -0.83 11.43 3.32
N VAL A 81 -1.67 10.53 3.86
CA VAL A 81 -1.32 9.10 3.96
C VAL A 81 -1.07 8.49 2.58
N SER A 82 -1.90 8.79 1.58
CA SER A 82 -1.68 8.31 0.21
C SER A 82 -0.37 8.82 -0.38
N SER A 83 -0.02 10.09 -0.15
CA SER A 83 1.26 10.66 -0.58
C SER A 83 2.45 9.95 0.07
N ASP A 84 2.39 9.68 1.38
CA ASP A 84 3.43 8.95 2.09
C ASP A 84 3.55 7.50 1.58
N MET A 85 2.42 6.85 1.30
CA MET A 85 2.38 5.52 0.69
C MET A 85 2.94 5.51 -0.74
N GLN A 86 2.71 6.55 -1.53
CA GLN A 86 3.28 6.70 -2.87
C GLN A 86 4.81 6.91 -2.81
N ALA A 87 5.30 7.68 -1.85
CA ALA A 87 6.74 7.83 -1.62
C ALA A 87 7.37 6.49 -1.22
N LEU A 88 6.71 5.75 -0.32
CA LEU A 88 7.11 4.40 0.05
C LEU A 88 7.11 3.46 -1.17
N PHE A 89 6.09 3.52 -2.03
CA PHE A 89 6.04 2.73 -3.26
C PHE A 89 7.24 3.02 -4.16
N ASN A 90 7.53 4.29 -4.42
CA ASN A 90 8.64 4.68 -5.29
C ASN A 90 9.98 4.15 -4.76
N TYR A 91 10.12 4.05 -3.44
CA TYR A 91 11.28 3.45 -2.79
C TYR A 91 11.30 1.91 -2.87
N LEU A 92 10.15 1.27 -2.68
CA LEU A 92 10.02 -0.20 -2.62
C LEU A 92 9.96 -0.86 -4.01
N ASN A 93 9.46 -0.19 -5.04
CA ASN A 93 9.25 -0.77 -6.37
C ASN A 93 10.54 -1.33 -7.02
N PRO A 94 11.69 -0.62 -6.95
CA PRO A 94 12.97 -1.19 -7.41
C PRO A 94 13.41 -2.41 -6.57
N ILE A 95 13.07 -2.44 -5.28
CA ILE A 95 13.40 -3.55 -4.38
C ILE A 95 12.56 -4.78 -4.74
N VAL A 96 11.26 -4.61 -5.00
CA VAL A 96 10.38 -5.69 -5.50
C VAL A 96 10.94 -6.27 -6.80
N ALA A 97 11.25 -5.42 -7.78
CA ALA A 97 11.82 -5.88 -9.05
C ALA A 97 13.16 -6.63 -8.88
N ALA A 98 14.01 -6.21 -7.94
CA ALA A 98 15.25 -6.91 -7.64
C ALA A 98 15.00 -8.29 -6.97
N VAL A 99 13.99 -8.37 -6.10
CA VAL A 99 13.56 -9.63 -5.48
C VAL A 99 12.94 -10.58 -6.51
N ASP A 100 12.10 -10.09 -7.42
CA ASP A 100 11.51 -10.89 -8.50
C ASP A 100 12.58 -11.51 -9.40
N ASN A 101 13.56 -10.70 -9.83
CA ASN A 101 14.71 -11.19 -10.60
C ASN A 101 15.52 -12.26 -9.83
N THR A 102 15.61 -12.14 -8.50
CA THR A 102 16.33 -13.11 -7.66
C THR A 102 15.54 -14.41 -7.48
N LEU A 103 14.21 -14.33 -7.44
CA LEU A 103 13.31 -15.47 -7.29
C LEU A 103 12.95 -16.14 -8.65
N GLY A 104 13.24 -15.48 -9.77
CA GLY A 104 12.97 -15.98 -11.12
C GLY A 104 11.53 -15.77 -11.58
N TYR A 105 10.86 -14.72 -11.08
CA TYR A 105 9.52 -14.28 -11.51
C TYR A 105 9.58 -13.32 -12.71
#